data_AF-A0A7X6VG76-F1
#
_entry.id   AF-A0A7X6VG76-F1
#
_cell.length_a   1.000
_cell.length_b   1.000
_cell.length_c   1.000
_cell.angle_alpha   90.00
_cell.angle_beta   90.00
_cell.angle_gamma   90.00
#
_symmetry.space_group_name_H-M   'P 1'
#
loop_
_entity.id
_entity.type
_entity.pdbx_description
1 polymer ?
#
loop_
_entity_poly.entity_id
_entity_poly.type
_entity_poly.pdbx_seq_one_letter_code
_entity_poly.pdbx_strand_id
1 'polypeptide(L)'
;MKATLSWINDYVDIKDISPKQYADALTMSGSKVEGIDMLGESISGVVTGKILKIQPHPDADKLVVCQVDIGNEVLQIVTGANNMTEGDFVAVAKDGATLPGGKIKKGKLRGVDSFGMMCSEDELGLQQERAAGIMV
;
A
#
# COMPACT_ATOMS: atom_id res chain seq x y z
N MET A 1 8.59 -0.13 22.27
CA MET A 1 7.83 1.02 21.73
C MET A 1 8.32 1.28 20.32
N LYS A 2 7.44 1.59 19.36
CA LYS A 2 7.83 2.04 18.01
C LYS A 2 7.31 3.46 17.80
N ALA A 3 8.11 4.31 17.16
CA ALA A 3 7.75 5.68 16.82
C ALA A 3 8.35 6.02 15.45
N THR A 4 7.64 6.81 14.64
CA THR A 4 8.14 7.25 13.34
C THR A 4 9.10 8.42 13.52
N LEU A 5 10.20 8.42 12.74
CA LEU A 5 11.14 9.54 12.76
C LEU A 5 10.51 10.84 12.26
N SER A 6 9.54 10.77 11.35
CA SER A 6 8.78 11.95 10.91
C SER A 6 8.05 12.63 12.06
N TRP A 7 7.37 11.86 12.91
CA TRP A 7 6.65 12.40 14.07
C TRP A 7 7.60 12.99 15.11
N ILE A 8 8.73 12.33 15.37
CA ILE A 8 9.78 12.88 16.26
C ILE A 8 10.30 14.21 15.71
N ASN A 9 10.46 14.30 14.39
CA ASN A 9 10.94 15.48 13.70
C ASN A 9 10.00 16.70 13.82
N ASP A 10 8.72 16.48 14.14
CA ASP A 10 7.77 17.56 14.42
C ASP A 10 8.06 18.27 15.76
N TYR A 11 8.78 17.61 16.68
CA TYR A 11 9.12 18.15 18.00
C TYR A 11 10.60 18.51 18.15
N VAL A 12 11.49 17.81 17.44
CA VAL A 12 12.94 18.00 17.51
C VAL A 12 13.53 17.94 16.11
N ASP A 13 14.29 18.95 15.71
CA ASP A 13 14.90 18.98 14.37
C ASP A 13 15.99 17.91 14.24
N ILE A 14 15.71 16.86 13.49
CA ILE A 14 16.60 15.72 13.23
C ILE A 14 16.82 15.49 11.73
N LYS A 15 16.46 16.46 10.87
CA LYS A 15 16.49 16.31 9.41
C LYS A 15 17.88 15.99 8.84
N ASP A 16 18.93 16.48 9.49
CA ASP A 16 20.32 16.29 9.06
C ASP A 16 20.97 15.03 9.69
N ILE A 17 20.20 14.22 10.41
CA ILE A 17 20.70 13.05 11.14
C ILE A 17 20.13 11.78 10.49
N SER A 18 21.00 10.83 10.15
CA SER A 18 20.54 9.54 9.64
C SER A 18 19.78 8.73 10.71
N PRO A 19 18.84 7.85 10.33
CA PRO A 19 18.13 6.97 11.28
C PRO A 19 19.06 6.22 12.23
N LYS A 20 20.22 5.78 11.72
CA LYS A 20 21.24 5.08 12.52
C LYS A 20 21.89 5.99 13.55
N GLN A 21 22.31 7.20 13.16
CA GLN A 21 22.91 8.16 14.09
C GLN A 21 21.92 8.55 15.19
N TYR A 22 20.64 8.72 14.85
CA TYR A 22 19.59 8.99 15.83
C TYR A 22 19.44 7.82 16.82
N ALA A 23 19.40 6.58 16.32
CA ALA A 23 19.28 5.39 17.16
C ALA A 23 20.49 5.19 18.09
N ASP A 24 21.69 5.45 17.59
CA ASP A 24 22.94 5.38 18.37
C ASP A 24 22.92 6.44 19.50
N ALA A 25 22.53 7.69 19.18
CA ALA A 25 22.43 8.77 20.16
C ALA A 25 21.37 8.49 21.24
N LEU A 26 20.21 7.94 20.85
CA LEU A 26 19.14 7.57 21.77
C LEU A 26 19.58 6.41 22.70
N THR A 27 20.32 5.45 22.15
CA THR A 27 20.91 4.36 22.94
C THR A 27 21.93 4.90 23.95
N MET A 28 22.78 5.84 23.52
CA MET A 28 23.75 6.51 24.39
C MET A 28 23.09 7.35 25.49
N SER A 29 21.92 7.94 25.26
CA SER A 29 21.17 8.68 26.28
C SER A 29 20.47 7.77 27.31
N GLY A 30 20.66 6.45 27.21
CA GLY A 30 20.08 5.45 28.12
C GLY A 30 18.78 4.82 27.61
N SER A 31 18.30 5.20 26.41
CA SER A 31 17.09 4.65 25.78
C SER A 31 17.46 3.68 24.67
N LYS A 32 17.66 2.40 25.02
CA LYS A 32 18.11 1.37 24.08
C LYS A 32 17.17 1.23 22.88
N VAL A 33 17.74 1.32 21.67
CA VAL A 33 17.04 0.99 20.42
C VAL A 33 17.29 -0.46 20.04
N GLU A 34 16.21 -1.22 19.83
CA GLU A 34 16.28 -2.65 19.48
C GLU A 34 16.34 -2.88 17.97
N GLY A 35 15.85 -1.96 17.16
CA GLY A 35 15.83 -2.07 15.71
C GLY A 35 15.34 -0.80 15.03
N ILE A 36 15.60 -0.73 13.73
CA ILE A 36 15.16 0.33 12.82
C ILE A 36 14.48 -0.36 11.64
N ASP A 37 13.21 -0.02 11.40
CA ASP A 37 12.43 -0.56 10.28
C ASP A 37 12.33 0.52 9.19
N MET A 38 12.93 0.26 8.02
CA MET A 38 12.77 1.10 6.83
C MET A 38 11.52 0.67 6.07
N LEU A 39 10.50 1.52 6.06
CA LEU A 39 9.24 1.23 5.37
C LEU A 39 9.33 1.64 3.88
N GLY A 40 8.84 0.79 2.99
CA GLY A 40 8.60 1.14 1.58
C GLY A 40 9.80 1.04 0.62
N GLU A 41 11.00 0.61 1.06
CA GLU A 41 12.17 0.47 0.16
C GLU A 41 11.93 -0.48 -1.03
N SER A 42 11.05 -1.46 -0.85
CA SER A 42 10.71 -2.46 -1.87
C SER A 42 9.47 -2.10 -2.71
N ILE A 43 8.88 -0.93 -2.50
CA ILE A 43 7.62 -0.53 -3.15
C ILE A 43 7.89 0.49 -4.25
N SER A 44 7.39 0.20 -5.45
CA SER A 44 7.41 1.15 -6.56
C SER A 44 6.21 0.98 -7.47
N GLY A 45 5.74 2.07 -8.07
CA GLY A 45 4.62 2.04 -9.02
C GLY A 45 3.22 1.92 -8.38
N VAL A 46 3.12 2.11 -7.05
CA VAL A 46 1.86 2.25 -6.33
C VAL A 46 1.42 3.71 -6.37
N VAL A 47 0.16 3.95 -6.69
CA VAL A 47 -0.47 5.28 -6.77
C VAL A 47 -1.81 5.26 -6.03
N THR A 48 -2.28 6.43 -5.63
CA THR A 48 -3.65 6.57 -5.10
C THR A 48 -4.62 6.60 -6.28
N GLY A 49 -5.68 5.81 -6.20
CA GLY A 49 -6.77 5.82 -7.18
C GLY A 49 -8.13 5.98 -6.50
N LYS A 50 -9.10 6.58 -7.20
CA LYS A 50 -10.47 6.74 -6.72
C LYS A 50 -11.39 5.73 -7.40
N ILE A 51 -12.17 4.97 -6.62
CA ILE A 51 -13.15 4.04 -7.19
C ILE A 51 -14.31 4.85 -7.77
N LEU A 52 -14.51 4.76 -9.08
CA LEU A 52 -15.61 5.41 -9.78
C LEU A 52 -16.88 4.57 -9.79
N LYS A 53 -16.71 3.25 -10.01
CA LYS A 53 -17.83 2.34 -10.17
C LYS A 53 -17.46 0.91 -9.77
N ILE A 54 -18.37 0.21 -9.11
CA ILE A 54 -18.21 -1.20 -8.72
C ILE A 54 -19.32 -2.02 -9.39
N GLN A 55 -18.95 -3.08 -10.09
CA GLN A 55 -19.90 -3.97 -10.76
C GLN A 55 -19.62 -5.43 -10.37
N PRO A 56 -20.66 -6.27 -10.20
CA PRO A 56 -20.45 -7.69 -9.96
C PRO A 56 -19.78 -8.35 -11.16
N HIS A 57 -18.89 -9.31 -10.90
CA HIS A 57 -18.22 -10.02 -11.97
C HIS A 57 -19.20 -10.99 -12.68
N PRO A 58 -19.26 -11.03 -14.02
CA PRO A 58 -20.23 -11.85 -14.76
C PRO A 58 -20.10 -13.36 -14.49
N ASP A 59 -18.87 -13.85 -14.34
CA ASP A 59 -18.57 -15.29 -14.15
C ASP A 59 -18.05 -15.64 -12.74
N ALA A 60 -18.26 -14.79 -11.72
CA ALA A 60 -17.79 -15.06 -10.36
C ALA A 60 -18.56 -14.30 -9.27
N ASP A 61 -19.25 -15.03 -8.41
CA ASP A 61 -20.08 -14.46 -7.33
C ASP A 61 -19.29 -13.72 -6.24
N LYS A 62 -17.99 -14.01 -6.11
CA LYS A 62 -17.11 -13.44 -5.08
C LYS A 62 -16.16 -12.36 -5.59
N LEU A 63 -16.21 -12.05 -6.88
CA LEU A 63 -15.35 -11.03 -7.48
C LEU A 63 -16.20 -9.84 -7.94
N VAL A 64 -15.60 -8.67 -7.89
CA VAL A 64 -16.16 -7.45 -8.45
C VAL A 64 -15.17 -6.81 -9.40
N VAL A 65 -15.72 -6.09 -10.37
CA VAL A 65 -14.98 -5.31 -11.36
C VAL A 65 -15.13 -3.84 -10.97
N CYS A 66 -14.01 -3.23 -10.60
CA CYS A 66 -13.95 -1.83 -10.22
C CYS A 66 -13.35 -1.00 -11.35
N GLN A 67 -13.94 0.16 -11.63
CA GLN A 67 -13.33 1.20 -12.45
C GLN A 67 -12.67 2.21 -11.51
N VAL A 68 -11.36 2.37 -11.60
CA VAL A 68 -10.56 3.17 -10.66
C VAL A 68 -9.81 4.26 -11.43
N ASP A 69 -10.04 5.51 -11.06
CA ASP A 69 -9.35 6.67 -11.62
C ASP A 69 -8.04 6.92 -10.87
N ILE A 70 -6.90 6.80 -11.55
CA ILE A 70 -5.58 7.07 -10.99
C ILE A 70 -5.05 8.46 -11.35
N GLY A 71 -5.93 9.35 -11.83
CA GLY A 71 -5.67 10.75 -12.17
C GLY A 71 -5.28 10.97 -13.63
N ASN A 72 -4.48 10.07 -14.22
CA ASN A 72 -4.10 10.14 -15.63
C ASN A 72 -4.96 9.25 -16.54
N GLU A 73 -5.53 8.17 -16.01
CA GLU A 73 -6.35 7.22 -16.74
C GLU A 73 -7.29 6.46 -15.78
N VAL A 74 -8.33 5.86 -16.33
CA VAL A 74 -9.25 4.98 -15.60
C VAL A 74 -8.88 3.53 -15.89
N LEU A 75 -8.55 2.79 -14.85
CA LEU A 75 -8.17 1.38 -14.91
C LEU A 75 -9.31 0.48 -14.47
N GLN A 76 -9.48 -0.64 -15.18
CA GLN A 76 -10.33 -1.73 -14.73
C GLN A 76 -9.51 -2.68 -13.86
N ILE A 77 -9.96 -2.89 -12.63
CA ILE A 77 -9.31 -3.78 -11.67
C ILE A 77 -10.34 -4.75 -11.10
N VAL A 78 -10.03 -6.05 -11.17
CA VAL A 78 -10.86 -7.10 -10.56
C VAL A 78 -10.35 -7.38 -9.15
N THR A 79 -11.23 -7.33 -8.16
CA THR A 79 -10.89 -7.65 -6.76
C THR A 79 -11.92 -8.56 -6.12
N GLY A 80 -11.48 -9.31 -5.11
CA GLY A 80 -12.36 -10.08 -4.22
C GLY A 80 -12.60 -9.39 -2.86
N ALA A 81 -12.01 -8.22 -2.65
CA ALA A 81 -12.27 -7.42 -1.45
C ALA A 81 -13.72 -6.91 -1.46
N ASN A 82 -14.30 -6.73 -0.27
CA ASN A 82 -15.67 -6.26 -0.08
C ASN A 82 -15.77 -5.06 0.87
N ASN A 83 -14.64 -4.52 1.31
CA ASN A 83 -14.54 -3.44 2.30
C ASN A 83 -14.42 -2.06 1.65
N MET A 84 -14.94 -1.88 0.43
CA MET A 84 -14.82 -0.67 -0.37
C MET A 84 -16.15 -0.25 -0.99
N THR A 85 -16.29 1.05 -1.23
CA THR A 85 -17.48 1.68 -1.78
C THR A 85 -17.12 2.61 -2.95
N GLU A 86 -18.12 2.98 -3.76
CA GLU A 86 -17.91 3.95 -4.84
C GLU A 86 -17.57 5.33 -4.24
N GLY A 87 -16.49 5.94 -4.72
CA GLY A 87 -15.97 7.20 -4.23
C GLY A 87 -14.74 7.10 -3.34
N ASP A 88 -14.43 5.90 -2.84
CA ASP A 88 -13.29 5.64 -1.96
C ASP A 88 -11.95 5.82 -2.68
N PHE A 89 -10.95 6.25 -1.91
CA PHE A 89 -9.55 6.30 -2.37
C PHE A 89 -8.84 5.03 -1.93
N VAL A 90 -8.10 4.42 -2.83
CA VAL A 90 -7.43 3.13 -2.59
C VAL A 90 -6.00 3.17 -3.11
N ALA A 91 -5.15 2.33 -2.53
CA ALA A 91 -3.80 2.10 -3.05
C ALA A 91 -3.87 1.17 -4.28
N VAL A 92 -3.37 1.64 -5.43
CA VAL A 92 -3.38 0.92 -6.70
C VAL A 92 -1.95 0.63 -7.14
N ALA A 93 -1.59 -0.64 -7.23
CA ALA A 93 -0.36 -1.10 -7.88
C ALA A 93 -0.60 -1.27 -9.39
N LYS A 94 0.11 -0.48 -10.19
CA LYS A 94 0.01 -0.51 -11.66
C LYS A 94 0.75 -1.71 -12.27
N ASP A 95 0.52 -1.95 -13.55
CA ASP A 95 1.34 -2.90 -14.33
C ASP A 95 2.83 -2.55 -14.21
N GLY A 96 3.65 -3.51 -13.82
CA GLY A 96 5.08 -3.31 -13.56
C GLY A 96 5.43 -2.77 -12.17
N ALA A 97 4.45 -2.50 -11.31
CA ALA A 97 4.70 -2.15 -9.91
C ALA A 97 5.45 -3.27 -9.17
N THR A 98 6.31 -2.90 -8.22
CA THR A 98 7.01 -3.84 -7.34
C THR A 98 6.48 -3.67 -5.93
N LEU A 99 6.08 -4.78 -5.32
CA LEU A 99 5.66 -4.90 -3.93
C LEU A 99 6.59 -5.89 -3.19
N PRO A 100 6.61 -5.91 -1.85
CA PRO A 100 7.36 -6.89 -1.06
C PRO A 100 7.08 -8.35 -1.48
N GLY A 101 5.88 -8.65 -1.97
CA GLY A 101 5.47 -9.97 -2.46
C GLY A 101 5.83 -10.29 -3.92
N GLY A 102 6.37 -9.33 -4.69
CA GLY A 102 6.76 -9.52 -6.09
C GLY A 102 6.30 -8.41 -7.04
N LYS A 103 6.44 -8.65 -8.35
CA LYS A 103 6.04 -7.71 -9.41
C LYS A 103 4.61 -7.93 -9.87
N ILE A 104 3.85 -6.86 -9.96
CA ILE A 104 2.49 -6.85 -10.51
C ILE A 104 2.55 -6.86 -12.03
N LYS A 105 1.70 -7.69 -12.63
CA LYS A 105 1.49 -7.76 -14.08
C LYS A 105 0.01 -7.70 -14.38
N LYS A 106 -0.36 -6.99 -15.43
CA LYS A 106 -1.71 -7.06 -16.00
C LYS A 106 -2.04 -8.49 -16.42
N GLY A 107 -3.30 -8.88 -16.26
CA GLY A 107 -3.75 -10.22 -16.60
C GLY A 107 -5.26 -10.30 -16.72
N LYS A 108 -5.76 -11.49 -17.03
CA LYS A 108 -7.20 -11.78 -17.04
C LYS A 108 -7.55 -12.61 -15.83
N LEU A 109 -8.51 -12.12 -15.03
CA LEU A 109 -9.17 -12.93 -14.01
C LEU A 109 -10.50 -13.39 -14.59
N ARG A 110 -10.65 -14.72 -14.74
CA ARG A 110 -11.90 -15.36 -15.18
C ARG A 110 -12.53 -14.71 -16.43
N GLY A 111 -11.68 -14.34 -17.40
CA GLY A 111 -12.12 -13.76 -18.67
C GLY A 111 -12.18 -12.23 -18.72
N VAL A 112 -12.15 -11.56 -17.56
CA VAL A 112 -12.16 -10.10 -17.45
C VAL A 112 -10.74 -9.56 -17.27
N ASP A 113 -10.39 -8.52 -18.04
CA ASP A 113 -9.09 -7.86 -17.93
C ASP A 113 -8.94 -7.10 -16.59
N SER A 114 -7.79 -7.27 -15.93
CA SER A 114 -7.39 -6.53 -14.73
C SER A 114 -6.04 -5.86 -14.97
N PHE A 115 -6.03 -4.53 -14.97
CA PHE A 115 -4.87 -3.70 -15.30
C PHE A 115 -4.11 -3.22 -14.05
N GLY A 116 -4.10 -4.04 -13.00
CA GLY A 116 -3.44 -3.74 -11.75
C GLY A 116 -4.04 -4.54 -10.59
N MET A 117 -3.69 -4.11 -9.39
CA MET A 117 -4.15 -4.69 -8.12
C MET A 117 -4.42 -3.54 -7.13
N MET A 118 -5.54 -3.63 -6.40
CA MET A 118 -5.76 -2.79 -5.23
C MET A 118 -5.06 -3.44 -4.03
N CYS A 119 -4.24 -2.68 -3.32
CA CYS A 119 -3.37 -3.22 -2.29
C CYS A 119 -3.99 -3.17 -0.89
N SER A 120 -3.73 -4.20 -0.10
CA SER A 120 -3.94 -4.16 1.34
C SER A 120 -2.73 -3.60 2.10
N GLU A 121 -2.91 -3.30 3.39
CA GLU A 121 -1.83 -2.80 4.24
C GLU A 121 -0.69 -3.81 4.40
N ASP A 122 -0.97 -5.12 4.42
CA ASP A 122 0.05 -6.16 4.50
C ASP A 122 0.80 -6.36 3.18
N GLU A 123 0.11 -6.21 2.04
CA GLU A 123 0.75 -6.20 0.71
C GLU A 123 1.68 -5.01 0.52
N LEU A 124 1.39 -3.88 1.19
CA LEU A 124 2.26 -2.71 1.27
C LEU A 124 3.33 -2.83 2.38
N GLY A 125 3.38 -3.94 3.11
CA GLY A 125 4.34 -4.13 4.21
C GLY A 125 4.17 -3.14 5.37
N LEU A 126 2.99 -2.52 5.51
CA LEU A 126 2.66 -1.62 6.61
C LEU A 126 2.31 -2.37 7.89
N GLN A 127 1.83 -3.62 7.75
CA GLN A 127 1.58 -4.53 8.86
C GLN A 127 2.07 -5.95 8.56
N GLN A 128 2.36 -6.70 9.61
CA GLN A 128 2.77 -8.12 9.50
C GLN A 128 1.58 -9.07 9.51
N GLU A 129 0.46 -8.65 10.11
CA GLU A 129 -0.77 -9.44 10.15
C GLU A 129 -1.54 -9.28 8.85
N ARG A 130 -2.21 -10.34 8.43
CA ARG A 130 -3.00 -10.33 7.19
C ARG A 130 -4.17 -9.37 7.33
N ALA A 131 -4.26 -8.39 6.45
CA ALA A 131 -5.39 -7.47 6.42
C ALA A 131 -6.68 -8.21 6.05
N ALA A 132 -7.81 -7.77 6.61
CA ALA A 132 -9.12 -8.30 6.26
C ALA A 132 -9.59 -7.88 4.85
N GLY A 133 -8.97 -6.86 4.25
CA GLY A 133 -9.35 -6.29 2.98
C GLY A 133 -8.31 -5.31 2.42
N ILE A 134 -8.69 -4.54 1.41
CA ILE A 134 -7.81 -3.54 0.79
C ILE A 134 -7.72 -2.27 1.64
N MET A 135 -6.65 -1.49 1.44
CA MET A 135 -6.49 -0.19 2.07
C MET A 135 -7.42 0.83 1.40
N VAL A 136 -8.27 1.46 2.20
CA VAL A 136 -9.24 2.50 1.83
C VAL A 136 -9.01 3.74 2.66
#